data_AF-A0A0L1I8M7-F1
#
_entry.id   AF-A0A0L1I8M7-F1
#
_cell.length_a   1.000
_cell.length_b   1.000
_cell.length_c   1.000
_cell.angle_alpha   90.00
_cell.angle_beta   90.00
_cell.angle_gamma   90.00
#
_symmetry.space_group_name_H-M   'P 1'
#
loop_
_entity.id
_entity.type
_entity.pdbx_description
1 polymer ?
#
loop_
_entity_poly.entity_id
_entity_poly.type
_entity_poly.pdbx_seq_one_letter_code
_entity_poly.pdbx_strand_id
1 'polypeptide(L)'
;MKIHYINILLFAFTLNTSEHNQRNHNSTTYHTTISKRTKTHRSLCECDLYMPNYENDPQMKKVIQQFEDHTSQRFHEYDERMKTTRQKCREQCDKEIQKIILKDKLEKELTEKFATLQTDIHSDDIPKCVCEKSLADKTENFCLNCGMNVGIAVPGLGLLGAYGTHSMVQAAIAAGVKFATQEGIKAGTEAGIQAAIQGVKSVFYLNFLGGVALDKIFTAKTFKDQMFLVGKIVGEYNTMIDTKTIEEHVLFSFWHSSLKGDTAKITQSLSASANKVATNAGQVAANETSRLTSTITAEKTAEATSVSAIFSNPIVISFIVVVIIVIILLIIYLILRYRRKKKMKKKLQYIKLLKE
;
A
#
# COMPACT_ATOMS: atom_id res chain seq x y z
N MET A 1 3.90 2.30 33.19
CA MET A 1 4.90 2.51 32.12
C MET A 1 4.16 3.11 30.92
N LYS A 2 4.06 4.43 30.75
CA LYS A 2 5.08 5.31 30.13
C LYS A 2 4.63 6.79 30.28
N ILE A 3 5.01 7.45 31.37
CA ILE A 3 5.01 8.93 31.49
C ILE A 3 6.45 9.45 31.72
N HIS A 4 7.43 8.54 31.80
CA HIS A 4 8.82 8.88 32.16
C HIS A 4 9.71 9.33 30.98
N TYR A 5 9.21 9.38 29.74
CA TYR A 5 10.06 9.77 28.60
C TYR A 5 10.23 11.30 28.45
N ILE A 6 9.27 12.10 28.95
CA ILE A 6 9.32 13.56 28.85
C ILE A 6 10.25 14.17 29.91
N ASN A 7 10.36 13.54 31.09
CA ASN A 7 11.20 14.05 32.18
C ASN A 7 12.71 13.79 31.99
N ILE A 8 13.09 12.76 31.22
CA ILE A 8 14.52 12.47 30.94
C ILE A 8 15.10 13.48 29.95
N LEU A 9 14.30 13.95 28.99
CA LEU A 9 14.75 14.93 27.99
C LEU A 9 14.97 16.33 28.59
N LEU A 10 14.17 16.70 29.59
CA LEU A 10 14.29 17.99 30.28
C LEU A 10 15.47 18.04 31.25
N PHE A 11 15.87 16.89 31.83
CA PHE A 11 17.04 16.81 32.73
C PHE A 11 18.38 16.92 31.99
N ALA A 12 18.45 16.48 30.73
CA ALA A 12 19.66 16.64 29.91
C ALA A 12 19.91 18.10 29.50
N PHE A 13 18.85 18.93 29.45
CA PHE A 13 18.96 20.33 29.05
C PHE A 13 19.42 21.25 30.19
N THR A 14 19.12 20.91 31.44
CA THR A 14 19.54 21.69 32.62
C THR A 14 20.99 21.42 33.03
N LEU A 15 21.55 20.25 32.72
CA LEU A 15 22.94 19.92 33.05
C LEU A 15 23.98 20.58 32.12
N ASN A 16 23.59 20.98 30.91
CA ASN A 16 24.52 21.60 29.93
C ASN A 16 24.69 23.12 30.07
N THR A 17 24.03 23.76 31.05
CA THR A 17 24.13 25.21 31.27
C THR A 17 24.82 25.58 32.59
N SER A 18 25.31 24.61 33.37
CA SER A 18 25.89 24.82 34.71
C SER A 18 27.40 24.56 34.84
N GLU A 19 28.17 24.50 33.75
CA GLU A 19 29.64 24.56 33.82
C GLU A 19 30.15 25.96 33.44
N HIS A 20 29.94 26.91 34.35
CA HIS A 20 30.75 28.12 34.42
C HIS A 20 31.97 27.85 35.28
N ASN A 21 33.07 27.39 34.67
CA ASN A 21 34.36 27.28 35.36
C ASN A 21 35.20 28.54 35.10
N GLN A 22 35.20 29.41 36.10
CA GLN A 22 36.16 30.48 36.29
C GLN A 22 37.48 29.84 36.78
N ARG A 23 38.58 29.94 36.00
CA ARG A 23 39.93 29.87 36.59
C ARG A 23 40.94 30.64 35.76
N ASN A 24 41.52 31.64 36.42
CA ASN A 24 42.53 32.56 35.92
C ASN A 24 43.92 31.92 35.82
N HIS A 25 44.75 32.64 35.06
CA HIS A 25 46.22 32.72 35.05
C HIS A 25 46.99 31.57 34.38
N ASN A 26 47.64 31.90 33.25
CA ASN A 26 49.07 32.21 33.22
C ASN A 26 49.42 33.05 31.99
N SER A 27 50.11 34.15 32.23
CA SER A 27 50.69 35.05 31.23
C SER A 27 51.89 34.38 30.55
N THR A 28 52.01 34.45 29.23
CA THR A 28 53.29 34.83 28.61
C THR A 28 53.12 35.34 27.16
N THR A 29 53.64 36.56 26.98
CA THR A 29 54.28 37.11 25.78
C THR A 29 53.44 37.54 24.58
N TYR A 30 53.35 38.86 24.45
CA TYR A 30 53.14 39.57 23.19
C TYR A 30 54.35 39.38 22.27
N HIS A 31 54.14 38.81 21.08
CA HIS A 31 54.90 39.16 19.89
C HIS A 31 53.92 39.66 18.83
N THR A 32 53.79 40.98 18.74
CA THR A 32 53.21 41.67 17.60
C THR A 32 54.18 41.66 16.44
N THR A 33 53.79 41.07 15.31
CA THR A 33 54.25 41.51 13.99
C THR A 33 53.08 41.55 13.00
N ILE A 34 52.91 42.76 12.49
CA ILE A 34 52.03 43.23 11.42
C ILE A 34 52.15 42.33 10.17
N SER A 35 51.02 41.89 9.57
CA SER A 35 50.82 41.86 8.10
C SER A 35 49.53 41.12 7.67
N LYS A 36 48.68 41.85 6.93
CA LYS A 36 47.71 41.46 5.89
C LYS A 36 46.76 40.27 6.10
N ARG A 37 45.46 40.60 5.98
CA ARG A 37 44.32 39.71 5.78
C ARG A 37 44.43 38.94 4.44
N THR A 38 44.69 37.64 4.49
CA THR A 38 44.56 36.73 3.33
C THR A 38 43.22 36.00 3.39
N LYS A 39 42.37 36.21 2.37
CA LYS A 39 41.24 35.32 2.10
C LYS A 39 41.81 33.97 1.65
N THR A 40 41.43 32.88 2.30
CA THR A 40 41.72 31.53 1.81
C THR A 40 40.87 31.25 0.57
N HIS A 41 41.41 31.47 -0.62
CA HIS A 41 40.90 30.84 -1.82
C HIS A 41 41.46 29.42 -1.84
N ARG A 42 40.59 28.41 -1.64
CA ARG A 42 40.92 27.00 -1.90
C ARG A 42 40.99 26.84 -3.42
N SER A 43 42.17 27.07 -3.99
CA SER A 43 42.50 26.56 -5.33
C SER A 43 43.28 25.27 -5.14
N LEU A 44 42.72 24.15 -5.61
CA LEU A 44 43.46 22.91 -5.80
C LEU A 44 44.41 23.16 -6.99
N CYS A 45 45.60 23.67 -6.69
CA CYS A 45 46.69 23.69 -7.63
C CYS A 45 47.55 22.47 -7.24
N GLU A 46 47.63 21.47 -8.12
CA GLU A 46 48.66 20.43 -8.01
C GLU A 46 50.02 21.14 -8.07
N CYS A 47 50.69 21.21 -6.93
CA CYS A 47 52.06 21.70 -6.89
C CYS A 47 52.96 20.54 -7.32
N ASP A 48 53.49 20.60 -8.54
CA ASP A 48 54.57 19.72 -9.02
C ASP A 48 55.88 20.07 -8.31
N LEU A 49 55.92 19.87 -7.00
CA LEU A 49 57.15 19.92 -6.22
C LEU A 49 57.84 18.58 -6.42
N TYR A 50 58.75 18.56 -7.41
CA TYR A 50 59.75 17.53 -7.65
C TYR A 50 59.28 16.33 -8.50
N MET A 51 59.44 16.46 -9.84
CA MET A 51 59.55 15.32 -10.75
C MET A 51 61.02 14.88 -10.77
N PRO A 52 61.40 13.75 -10.15
CA PRO A 52 62.77 13.27 -10.23
C PRO A 52 63.00 12.70 -11.64
N ASN A 53 64.09 13.11 -12.29
CA ASN A 53 64.40 12.66 -13.65
C ASN A 53 64.99 11.23 -13.63
N TYR A 54 64.13 10.21 -13.63
CA TYR A 54 64.51 8.79 -13.61
C TYR A 54 64.68 8.15 -15.00
N GLU A 55 64.81 8.95 -16.07
CA GLU A 55 64.88 8.45 -17.46
C GLU A 55 66.01 7.43 -17.70
N ASN A 56 67.04 7.41 -16.86
CA ASN A 56 68.23 6.56 -17.05
C ASN A 56 68.36 5.39 -16.06
N ASP A 57 67.40 5.17 -15.14
CA ASP A 57 67.44 4.03 -14.22
C ASP A 57 66.79 2.78 -14.87
N PRO A 58 67.55 1.71 -15.13
CA PRO A 58 67.05 0.50 -15.77
C PRO A 58 66.05 -0.28 -14.91
N GLN A 59 66.07 -0.13 -13.58
CA GLN A 59 65.08 -0.74 -12.69
C GLN A 59 63.77 0.05 -12.73
N MET A 60 63.85 1.39 -12.73
CA MET A 60 62.66 2.25 -12.83
C MET A 60 61.95 2.07 -14.18
N LYS A 61 62.69 1.95 -15.29
CA LYS A 61 62.11 1.66 -16.62
C LYS A 61 61.29 0.37 -16.63
N LYS A 62 61.76 -0.70 -15.97
CA LYS A 62 61.02 -1.96 -15.89
C LYS A 62 59.73 -1.82 -15.08
N VAL A 63 59.75 -1.09 -13.97
CA VAL A 63 58.57 -0.86 -13.12
C VAL A 63 57.53 0.00 -13.85
N ILE A 64 57.97 1.04 -14.56
CA ILE A 64 57.09 1.89 -15.38
C ILE A 64 56.45 1.05 -16.49
N GLN A 65 57.23 0.22 -17.20
CA GLN A 65 56.70 -0.63 -18.25
C GLN A 65 55.68 -1.66 -17.74
N GLN A 66 55.95 -2.29 -16.59
CA GLN A 66 54.97 -3.18 -15.94
C GLN A 66 53.70 -2.45 -15.50
N PHE A 67 53.83 -1.23 -15.00
CA PHE A 67 52.68 -0.39 -14.64
C PHE A 67 51.86 0.00 -15.87
N GLU A 68 52.51 0.39 -16.97
CA GLU A 68 51.85 0.71 -18.24
C GLU A 68 51.13 -0.50 -18.82
N ASP A 69 51.76 -1.68 -18.84
CA ASP A 69 51.15 -2.92 -19.33
C ASP A 69 49.89 -3.29 -18.53
N HIS A 70 49.99 -3.30 -17.19
CA HIS A 70 48.85 -3.58 -16.32
C HIS A 70 47.75 -2.53 -16.40
N THR A 71 48.13 -1.26 -16.55
CA THR A 71 47.19 -0.15 -16.65
C THR A 71 46.45 -0.20 -18.00
N SER A 72 47.16 -0.48 -19.09
CA SER A 72 46.59 -0.68 -20.42
C SER A 72 45.60 -1.85 -20.44
N GLN A 73 45.94 -2.98 -19.81
CA GLN A 73 45.03 -4.11 -19.68
C GLN A 73 43.75 -3.75 -18.91
N ARG A 74 43.87 -3.02 -17.79
CA ARG A 74 42.70 -2.56 -17.01
C ARG A 74 41.84 -1.58 -17.79
N PHE A 75 42.43 -0.71 -18.60
CA PHE A 75 41.68 0.21 -19.46
C PHE A 75 40.89 -0.55 -20.53
N HIS A 76 41.48 -1.56 -21.17
CA HIS A 76 40.76 -2.43 -22.10
C HIS A 76 39.60 -3.18 -21.42
N GLU A 77 39.82 -3.74 -20.22
CA GLU A 77 38.75 -4.41 -19.45
C GLU A 77 37.65 -3.44 -18.99
N TYR A 78 38.01 -2.20 -18.68
CA TYR A 78 37.04 -1.16 -18.34
C TYR A 78 36.20 -0.76 -19.55
N ASP A 79 36.82 -0.54 -20.72
CA ASP A 79 36.13 -0.18 -21.95
C ASP A 79 35.15 -1.26 -22.42
N GLU A 80 35.54 -2.54 -22.34
CA GLU A 80 34.64 -3.66 -22.66
C GLU A 80 33.46 -3.78 -21.69
N ARG A 81 33.70 -3.57 -20.38
CA ARG A 81 32.60 -3.48 -19.40
C ARG A 81 31.70 -2.27 -19.66
N MET A 82 32.27 -1.15 -20.11
CA MET A 82 31.51 0.04 -20.43
C MET A 82 30.62 -0.17 -21.66
N LYS A 83 31.15 -0.79 -22.72
CA LYS A 83 30.40 -1.14 -23.94
C LYS A 83 29.23 -2.07 -23.63
N THR A 84 29.48 -3.17 -22.92
CA THR A 84 28.44 -4.15 -22.57
C THR A 84 27.35 -3.56 -21.68
N THR A 85 27.72 -2.72 -20.71
CA THR A 85 26.74 -2.04 -19.84
C THR A 85 25.91 -1.02 -20.62
N ARG A 86 26.53 -0.25 -21.53
CA ARG A 86 25.82 0.67 -22.43
C ARG A 86 24.85 -0.05 -23.36
N GLN A 87 25.23 -1.20 -23.89
CA GLN A 87 24.34 -2.01 -24.74
C GLN A 87 23.12 -2.50 -23.96
N LYS A 88 23.31 -3.05 -22.76
CA LYS A 88 22.20 -3.49 -21.89
C LYS A 88 21.23 -2.36 -21.55
N CYS A 89 21.76 -1.18 -21.22
CA CYS A 89 20.92 -0.01 -20.95
C CYS A 89 20.13 0.43 -22.19
N ARG A 90 20.73 0.44 -23.39
CA ARG A 90 20.01 0.76 -24.64
C ARG A 90 18.89 -0.23 -24.92
N GLU A 91 19.15 -1.52 -24.83
CA GLU A 91 18.14 -2.57 -25.03
C GLU A 91 16.98 -2.47 -24.03
N GLN A 92 17.28 -2.10 -22.78
CA GLN A 92 16.25 -1.89 -21.75
C GLN A 92 15.41 -0.65 -22.03
N CYS A 93 16.05 0.48 -22.41
CA CYS A 93 15.35 1.69 -22.80
C CYS A 93 14.46 1.46 -24.04
N ASP A 94 14.94 0.77 -25.07
CA ASP A 94 14.16 0.46 -26.27
C ASP A 94 12.92 -0.38 -25.95
N LYS A 95 13.05 -1.37 -25.04
CA LYS A 95 11.92 -2.17 -24.54
C LYS A 95 10.90 -1.33 -23.79
N GLU A 96 11.33 -0.38 -22.96
CA GLU A 96 10.43 0.50 -22.22
C GLU A 96 9.73 1.50 -23.15
N ILE A 97 10.45 2.07 -24.12
CA ILE A 97 9.88 2.95 -25.15
C ILE A 97 8.83 2.21 -25.98
N GLN A 98 9.10 0.98 -26.41
CA GLN A 98 8.10 0.17 -27.14
C GLN A 98 6.84 -0.07 -26.30
N LYS A 99 6.97 -0.33 -24.99
CA LYS A 99 5.82 -0.47 -24.08
C LYS A 99 5.02 0.82 -23.96
N ILE A 100 5.69 1.97 -23.87
CA ILE A 100 5.03 3.28 -23.79
C ILE A 100 4.26 3.57 -25.08
N ILE A 101 4.86 3.31 -26.25
CA ILE A 101 4.20 3.51 -27.55
C ILE A 101 2.97 2.60 -27.69
N LEU A 102 3.06 1.33 -27.30
CA LEU A 102 1.93 0.41 -27.33
C LEU A 102 0.80 0.86 -26.40
N LYS A 103 1.14 1.35 -25.20
CA LYS A 103 0.16 1.87 -24.24
C LYS A 103 -0.54 3.13 -24.77
N ASP A 104 0.20 4.07 -25.33
CA ASP A 104 -0.34 5.30 -25.92
C ASP A 104 -1.26 5.01 -27.13
N LYS A 105 -0.93 4.00 -27.95
CA LYS A 105 -1.81 3.53 -29.04
C LYS A 105 -3.14 2.97 -28.51
N LEU A 106 -3.10 2.11 -27.50
CA LEU A 106 -4.32 1.56 -26.89
C LEU A 106 -5.16 2.65 -26.22
N GLU A 107 -4.55 3.59 -25.51
CA GLU A 107 -5.26 4.73 -24.90
C GLU A 107 -5.92 5.59 -25.99
N LYS A 108 -5.24 5.89 -27.10
CA LYS A 108 -5.84 6.64 -28.23
C LYS A 108 -7.01 5.91 -28.87
N GLU A 109 -6.88 4.62 -29.20
CA GLU A 109 -7.97 3.82 -29.77
C GLU A 109 -9.18 3.74 -28.84
N LEU A 110 -8.94 3.60 -27.53
CA LEU A 110 -9.99 3.53 -26.52
C LEU A 110 -10.71 4.89 -26.42
N THR A 111 -9.95 5.99 -26.37
CA THR A 111 -10.50 7.36 -26.32
C THR A 111 -11.34 7.68 -27.56
N GLU A 112 -10.88 7.29 -28.75
CA GLU A 112 -11.61 7.48 -30.00
C GLU A 112 -12.92 6.68 -30.02
N LYS A 113 -12.90 5.40 -29.61
CA LYS A 113 -14.12 4.58 -29.48
C LYS A 113 -15.12 5.16 -28.48
N PHE A 114 -14.65 5.64 -27.33
CA PHE A 114 -15.51 6.29 -26.33
C PHE A 114 -16.07 7.63 -26.83
N ALA A 115 -15.31 8.41 -27.59
CA ALA A 115 -15.80 9.64 -28.19
C ALA A 115 -16.87 9.38 -29.27
N THR A 116 -16.70 8.35 -30.11
CA THR A 116 -17.73 7.94 -31.09
C THR A 116 -18.99 7.37 -30.44
N LEU A 117 -18.88 6.72 -29.28
CA LEU A 117 -20.04 6.23 -28.52
C LEU A 117 -20.80 7.36 -27.80
N GLN A 118 -20.14 8.50 -27.53
CA GLN A 118 -20.77 9.67 -26.91
C GLN A 118 -21.53 10.56 -27.90
N THR A 119 -21.26 10.48 -29.20
CA THR A 119 -22.03 11.24 -30.21
C THR A 119 -23.43 10.69 -30.48
N ASP A 120 -23.75 9.46 -30.03
CA ASP A 120 -25.08 8.84 -30.19
C ASP A 120 -26.05 9.15 -29.03
N ILE A 121 -25.65 9.99 -28.07
CA ILE A 121 -26.53 10.46 -26.99
C ILE A 121 -26.69 11.97 -27.13
N HIS A 122 -27.79 12.40 -27.75
CA HIS A 122 -28.13 13.82 -27.87
C HIS A 122 -28.39 14.39 -26.47
N SER A 123 -27.85 15.57 -26.16
CA SER A 123 -27.99 16.20 -24.84
C SER A 123 -29.42 16.63 -24.49
N ASP A 124 -30.34 16.44 -25.43
CA ASP A 124 -31.72 16.88 -25.36
C ASP A 124 -32.63 15.84 -24.66
N ASP A 125 -32.15 14.62 -24.44
CA ASP A 125 -32.89 13.53 -23.77
C ASP A 125 -32.71 13.50 -22.24
N ILE A 126 -31.98 14.45 -21.65
CA ILE A 126 -31.83 14.58 -20.19
C ILE A 126 -32.66 15.77 -19.70
N PRO A 127 -33.68 15.58 -18.83
CA PRO A 127 -34.50 16.68 -18.34
C PRO A 127 -33.64 17.70 -17.58
N LYS A 128 -33.67 18.97 -18.00
CA LYS A 128 -33.06 20.10 -17.28
C LYS A 128 -33.70 20.28 -15.90
N CYS A 129 -33.11 19.66 -14.88
CA CYS A 129 -33.31 20.12 -13.50
C CYS A 129 -32.45 21.36 -13.28
N VAL A 130 -33.12 22.51 -13.19
CA VAL A 130 -32.56 23.79 -12.77
C VAL A 130 -32.17 23.68 -11.29
N CYS A 131 -30.89 23.49 -11.01
CA CYS A 131 -30.31 23.80 -9.70
C CYS A 131 -29.40 25.01 -9.85
N GLU A 132 -29.88 26.12 -9.31
CA GLU A 132 -29.21 27.40 -9.20
C GLU A 132 -27.90 27.25 -8.41
N LYS A 133 -26.77 27.57 -9.06
CA LYS A 133 -25.42 27.77 -8.51
C LYS A 133 -24.85 26.66 -7.60
N SER A 134 -24.26 25.65 -8.25
CA SER A 134 -23.00 24.96 -7.94
C SER A 134 -22.62 24.66 -6.47
N LEU A 135 -22.78 23.40 -6.08
CA LEU A 135 -22.05 22.76 -4.97
C LEU A 135 -20.52 22.74 -5.19
N ALA A 136 -20.05 22.89 -6.44
CA ALA A 136 -18.64 22.99 -6.79
C ALA A 136 -18.00 24.31 -6.30
N ASP A 137 -18.68 25.44 -6.47
CA ASP A 137 -18.16 26.77 -6.07
C ASP A 137 -18.05 26.92 -4.54
N LYS A 138 -18.89 26.18 -3.78
CA LYS A 138 -18.80 26.11 -2.30
C LYS A 138 -17.73 25.14 -1.79
N THR A 139 -17.46 24.06 -2.51
CA THR A 139 -16.43 23.08 -2.12
C THR A 139 -15.02 23.55 -2.49
N GLU A 140 -14.87 24.32 -3.57
CA GLU A 140 -13.59 24.95 -3.93
C GLU A 140 -13.17 26.05 -2.93
N ASN A 141 -14.12 26.90 -2.50
CA ASN A 141 -13.84 27.93 -1.49
C ASN A 141 -13.54 27.37 -0.08
N PHE A 142 -14.12 26.22 0.29
CA PHE A 142 -13.84 25.57 1.58
C PHE A 142 -12.48 24.86 1.57
N CYS A 143 -12.05 24.32 0.43
CA CYS A 143 -10.73 23.68 0.28
C CYS A 143 -9.59 24.71 0.22
N LEU A 144 -9.82 25.87 -0.43
CA LEU A 144 -8.86 26.99 -0.42
C LEU A 144 -8.70 27.62 0.98
N ASN A 145 -9.77 27.71 1.78
CA ASN A 145 -9.68 28.25 3.14
C ASN A 145 -9.06 27.28 4.16
N CYS A 146 -9.06 25.97 3.91
CA CYS A 146 -8.37 25.01 4.78
C CYS A 146 -6.83 25.04 4.59
N GLY A 147 -6.36 25.51 3.42
CA GLY A 147 -4.93 25.67 3.12
C GLY A 147 -4.33 27.04 3.47
N MET A 148 -5.15 28.10 3.61
CA MET A 148 -4.63 29.47 3.64
C MET A 148 -4.41 30.08 5.03
N ASN A 149 -4.66 29.35 6.13
CA ASN A 149 -4.32 29.79 7.49
C ASN A 149 -3.22 28.98 8.18
N VAL A 150 -2.63 28.00 7.50
CA VAL A 150 -1.42 27.30 7.97
C VAL A 150 -0.30 27.62 6.99
N GLY A 151 0.29 28.80 7.16
CA GLY A 151 1.41 29.22 6.34
C GLY A 151 2.57 28.24 6.45
N ILE A 152 2.83 27.51 5.36
CA ILE A 152 4.16 27.15 4.83
C ILE A 152 3.96 26.81 3.35
N ALA A 153 4.49 27.68 2.49
CA ALA A 153 4.60 27.46 1.06
C ALA A 153 5.72 26.45 0.76
N VAL A 154 5.39 25.18 0.53
CA VAL A 154 6.13 24.27 -0.38
C VAL A 154 5.16 23.25 -1.00
N PRO A 155 4.53 23.56 -2.15
CA PRO A 155 3.87 22.56 -2.98
C PRO A 155 4.97 21.76 -3.70
N GLY A 156 5.36 20.62 -3.14
CA GLY A 156 6.40 19.78 -3.75
C GLY A 156 6.79 18.51 -2.98
N LEU A 157 6.45 18.41 -1.70
CA LEU A 157 6.79 17.23 -0.88
C LEU A 157 5.64 16.22 -0.72
N GLY A 158 4.42 16.56 -1.13
CA GLY A 158 3.27 15.64 -1.11
C GLY A 158 3.28 14.59 -2.24
N LEU A 159 4.09 14.79 -3.29
CA LEU A 159 3.98 14.00 -4.52
C LEU A 159 4.97 12.83 -4.62
N LEU A 160 6.04 12.78 -3.82
CA LEU A 160 7.07 11.72 -3.93
C LEU A 160 7.07 10.72 -2.76
N GLY A 161 6.44 11.05 -1.63
CA GLY A 161 6.19 10.10 -0.54
C GLY A 161 5.02 9.13 -0.81
N ALA A 162 4.16 9.47 -1.78
CA ALA A 162 2.92 8.76 -2.08
C ALA A 162 3.10 7.53 -2.98
N TYR A 163 4.19 7.37 -3.75
CA TYR A 163 4.27 6.27 -4.73
C TYR A 163 4.94 4.98 -4.21
N GLY A 164 5.88 5.08 -3.26
CA GLY A 164 6.60 3.92 -2.72
C GLY A 164 5.92 3.24 -1.53
N THR A 165 5.32 4.03 -0.64
CA THR A 165 4.68 3.51 0.59
C THR A 165 3.24 3.05 0.32
N HIS A 166 2.53 3.75 -0.56
CA HIS A 166 1.15 3.42 -0.94
C HIS A 166 1.07 2.09 -1.71
N SER A 167 2.05 1.78 -2.57
CA SER A 167 2.05 0.52 -3.33
C SER A 167 2.27 -0.70 -2.44
N MET A 168 3.14 -0.62 -1.42
CA MET A 168 3.38 -1.75 -0.50
C MET A 168 2.23 -1.98 0.49
N VAL A 169 1.64 -0.91 1.04
CA VAL A 169 0.46 -1.02 1.90
C VAL A 169 -0.72 -1.56 1.09
N GLN A 170 -0.91 -1.11 -0.14
CA GLN A 170 -1.92 -1.67 -1.05
C GLN A 170 -1.66 -3.15 -1.38
N ALA A 171 -0.41 -3.55 -1.58
CA ALA A 171 -0.08 -4.96 -1.80
C ALA A 171 -0.40 -5.82 -0.56
N ALA A 172 -0.10 -5.33 0.64
CA ALA A 172 -0.44 -6.00 1.90
C ALA A 172 -1.96 -6.10 2.10
N ILE A 173 -2.71 -5.02 1.83
CA ILE A 173 -4.18 -5.03 1.88
C ILE A 173 -4.74 -6.00 0.84
N ALA A 174 -4.23 -5.99 -0.39
CA ALA A 174 -4.68 -6.91 -1.44
C ALA A 174 -4.43 -8.38 -1.08
N ALA A 175 -3.27 -8.68 -0.46
CA ALA A 175 -2.99 -10.01 0.07
C ALA A 175 -3.94 -10.37 1.23
N GLY A 176 -4.20 -9.42 2.13
CA GLY A 176 -5.15 -9.58 3.24
C GLY A 176 -6.57 -9.84 2.77
N VAL A 177 -7.05 -9.13 1.74
CA VAL A 177 -8.36 -9.35 1.11
C VAL A 177 -8.44 -10.75 0.49
N LYS A 178 -7.41 -11.19 -0.24
CA LYS A 178 -7.37 -12.55 -0.81
C LYS A 178 -7.41 -13.63 0.27
N PHE A 179 -6.70 -13.42 1.38
CA PHE A 179 -6.75 -14.32 2.52
C PHE A 179 -8.15 -14.33 3.17
N ALA A 180 -8.74 -13.15 3.39
CA ALA A 180 -10.06 -12.99 3.97
C ALA A 180 -11.16 -13.65 3.13
N THR A 181 -11.10 -13.52 1.80
CA THR A 181 -12.08 -14.16 0.90
C THR A 181 -11.96 -15.67 0.94
N GLN A 182 -10.74 -16.22 0.99
CA GLN A 182 -10.53 -17.65 1.08
C GLN A 182 -11.06 -18.24 2.40
N GLU A 183 -10.74 -17.62 3.53
CA GLU A 183 -11.23 -18.05 4.84
C GLU A 183 -12.76 -17.87 4.95
N GLY A 184 -13.29 -16.76 4.44
CA GLY A 184 -14.73 -16.52 4.37
C GLY A 184 -15.47 -17.59 3.58
N ILE A 185 -14.98 -17.97 2.38
CA ILE A 185 -15.58 -19.02 1.56
C ILE A 185 -15.55 -20.37 2.27
N LYS A 186 -14.45 -20.71 2.93
CA LYS A 186 -14.29 -21.97 3.66
C LYS A 186 -15.31 -22.07 4.80
N ALA A 187 -15.36 -21.05 5.65
CA ALA A 187 -16.29 -21.02 6.78
C ALA A 187 -17.76 -20.93 6.34
N GLY A 188 -18.07 -20.15 5.30
CA GLY A 188 -19.41 -20.10 4.73
C GLY A 188 -19.85 -21.43 4.14
N THR A 189 -18.95 -22.15 3.47
CA THR A 189 -19.24 -23.50 2.94
C THR A 189 -19.54 -24.47 4.08
N GLU A 190 -18.76 -24.45 5.15
CA GLU A 190 -18.98 -25.30 6.32
C GLU A 190 -20.33 -24.98 7.00
N ALA A 191 -20.63 -23.70 7.21
CA ALA A 191 -21.91 -23.26 7.76
C ALA A 191 -23.11 -23.67 6.87
N GLY A 192 -22.95 -23.57 5.54
CA GLY A 192 -23.96 -24.01 4.58
C GLY A 192 -24.21 -25.52 4.62
N ILE A 193 -23.16 -26.33 4.69
CA ILE A 193 -23.27 -27.79 4.84
C ILE A 193 -24.01 -28.14 6.13
N GLN A 194 -23.64 -27.51 7.25
CA GLN A 194 -24.33 -27.74 8.53
C GLN A 194 -25.79 -27.32 8.47
N ALA A 195 -26.11 -26.18 7.84
CA ALA A 195 -27.48 -25.73 7.65
C ALA A 195 -28.30 -26.70 6.78
N ALA A 196 -27.70 -27.28 5.73
CA ALA A 196 -28.37 -28.30 4.92
C ALA A 196 -28.65 -29.58 5.72
N ILE A 197 -27.67 -30.07 6.49
CA ILE A 197 -27.83 -31.26 7.36
C ILE A 197 -28.95 -31.02 8.38
N GLN A 198 -28.91 -29.88 9.08
CA GLN A 198 -29.92 -29.53 10.08
C GLN A 198 -31.29 -29.30 9.45
N GLY A 199 -31.34 -28.70 8.26
CA GLY A 199 -32.56 -28.52 7.50
C GLY A 199 -33.20 -29.86 7.14
N VAL A 200 -32.42 -30.86 6.70
CA VAL A 200 -32.95 -32.19 6.42
C VAL A 200 -33.47 -32.88 7.69
N LYS A 201 -32.70 -32.83 8.79
CA LYS A 201 -33.10 -33.42 10.06
C LYS A 201 -34.36 -32.79 10.65
N SER A 202 -34.50 -31.47 10.57
CA SER A 202 -35.62 -30.75 11.15
C SER A 202 -36.88 -30.76 10.29
N VAL A 203 -36.73 -30.64 8.96
CA VAL A 203 -37.87 -30.56 8.04
C VAL A 203 -38.39 -31.95 7.68
N PHE A 204 -37.51 -32.93 7.52
CA PHE A 204 -37.87 -34.27 7.06
C PHE A 204 -37.71 -35.37 8.11
N TYR A 205 -37.10 -35.10 9.27
CA TYR A 205 -36.81 -36.10 10.31
C TYR A 205 -35.91 -37.26 9.84
N LEU A 206 -35.09 -37.00 8.82
CA LEU A 206 -34.17 -37.98 8.25
C LEU A 206 -32.75 -37.79 8.76
N ASN A 207 -32.11 -38.89 9.17
CA ASN A 207 -30.69 -38.93 9.54
C ASN A 207 -29.80 -39.50 8.42
N PHE A 208 -30.41 -40.17 7.44
CA PHE A 208 -29.75 -40.80 6.31
C PHE A 208 -30.56 -40.50 5.04
N LEU A 209 -29.89 -40.47 3.89
CA LEU A 209 -30.54 -40.45 2.58
C LEU A 209 -29.87 -41.49 1.69
N GLY A 210 -30.66 -42.39 1.10
CA GLY A 210 -30.18 -43.51 0.30
C GLY A 210 -29.24 -44.43 1.09
N GLY A 211 -29.50 -44.62 2.39
CA GLY A 211 -28.64 -45.41 3.29
C GLY A 211 -27.28 -44.79 3.63
N VAL A 212 -27.02 -43.55 3.19
CA VAL A 212 -25.77 -42.82 3.48
C VAL A 212 -26.04 -41.71 4.49
N ALA A 213 -25.10 -41.50 5.42
CA ALA A 213 -25.19 -40.46 6.43
C ALA A 213 -25.06 -39.06 5.80
N LEU A 214 -25.83 -38.08 6.31
CA LEU A 214 -25.96 -36.75 5.70
C LEU A 214 -24.63 -35.98 5.59
N ASP A 215 -23.71 -36.20 6.53
CA ASP A 215 -22.35 -35.63 6.56
C ASP A 215 -21.51 -36.02 5.33
N LYS A 216 -21.75 -37.20 4.76
CA LYS A 216 -21.07 -37.67 3.55
C LYS A 216 -21.75 -37.23 2.26
N ILE A 217 -23.04 -36.91 2.34
CA ILE A 217 -23.86 -36.52 1.17
C ILE A 217 -23.68 -35.04 0.85
N PHE A 218 -23.66 -34.21 1.89
CA PHE A 218 -23.50 -32.77 1.72
C PHE A 218 -22.03 -32.39 1.66
N THR A 219 -21.65 -31.91 0.48
CA THR A 219 -20.31 -31.43 0.17
C THR A 219 -20.40 -29.97 -0.25
N ALA A 220 -19.26 -29.31 -0.44
CA ALA A 220 -19.16 -27.94 -0.93
C ALA A 220 -19.95 -27.66 -2.22
N LYS A 221 -20.20 -28.69 -3.04
CA LYS A 221 -20.95 -28.56 -4.30
C LYS A 221 -22.44 -28.81 -4.14
N THR A 222 -22.82 -29.71 -3.23
CA THR A 222 -24.18 -30.27 -3.18
C THR A 222 -25.08 -29.62 -2.13
N PHE A 223 -24.53 -28.95 -1.10
CA PHE A 223 -25.33 -28.41 0.01
C PHE A 223 -26.37 -27.35 -0.40
N LYS A 224 -26.12 -26.63 -1.49
CA LYS A 224 -27.01 -25.61 -2.06
C LYS A 224 -27.69 -26.06 -3.35
N ASP A 225 -27.42 -27.29 -3.80
CA ASP A 225 -28.00 -27.82 -5.02
C ASP A 225 -29.42 -28.32 -4.75
N GLN A 226 -30.37 -27.53 -5.24
CA GLN A 226 -31.79 -27.78 -5.15
C GLN A 226 -32.18 -29.09 -5.85
N MET A 227 -31.73 -29.31 -7.08
CA MET A 227 -32.09 -30.51 -7.85
C MET A 227 -31.53 -31.77 -7.19
N PHE A 228 -30.30 -31.69 -6.69
CA PHE A 228 -29.69 -32.80 -5.97
C PHE A 228 -30.48 -33.17 -4.71
N LEU A 229 -30.82 -32.18 -3.86
CA LEU A 229 -31.53 -32.45 -2.62
C LEU A 229 -32.96 -32.95 -2.87
N VAL A 230 -33.68 -32.32 -3.80
CA VAL A 230 -35.02 -32.76 -4.21
C VAL A 230 -34.97 -34.21 -4.69
N GLY A 231 -34.04 -34.54 -5.59
CA GLY A 231 -33.90 -35.90 -6.11
C GLY A 231 -33.64 -36.93 -5.02
N LYS A 232 -32.81 -36.60 -4.02
CA LYS A 232 -32.54 -37.49 -2.88
C LYS A 232 -33.75 -37.69 -1.98
N ILE A 233 -34.47 -36.62 -1.63
CA ILE A 233 -35.65 -36.70 -0.76
C ILE A 233 -36.80 -37.46 -1.43
N VAL A 234 -37.09 -37.15 -2.69
CA VAL A 234 -38.14 -37.84 -3.45
C VAL A 234 -37.75 -39.30 -3.70
N GLY A 235 -36.48 -39.58 -3.98
CA GLY A 235 -35.97 -40.94 -4.11
C GLY A 235 -36.13 -41.77 -2.83
N GLU A 236 -35.85 -41.18 -1.67
CA GLU A 236 -36.06 -41.83 -0.37
C GLU A 236 -37.53 -42.17 -0.14
N TYR A 237 -38.42 -41.21 -0.42
CA TYR A 237 -39.86 -41.40 -0.32
C TYR A 237 -40.36 -42.53 -1.23
N ASN A 238 -39.95 -42.55 -2.51
CA ASN A 238 -40.33 -43.60 -3.45
C ASN A 238 -39.81 -44.97 -3.02
N THR A 239 -38.57 -45.03 -2.50
CA THR A 239 -38.00 -46.28 -1.99
C THR A 239 -38.84 -46.83 -0.85
N MET A 240 -39.28 -46.00 0.09
CA MET A 240 -40.15 -46.41 1.21
C MET A 240 -41.54 -46.89 0.76
N ILE A 241 -42.07 -46.34 -0.35
CA ILE A 241 -43.30 -46.86 -0.97
C ILE A 241 -43.04 -48.26 -1.53
N ASP A 242 -41.98 -48.43 -2.33
CA ASP A 242 -41.67 -49.68 -3.01
C ASP A 242 -41.39 -50.81 -2.01
N THR A 243 -40.70 -50.49 -0.90
CA THR A 243 -40.42 -51.44 0.19
C THR A 243 -41.58 -51.61 1.17
N LYS A 244 -42.67 -50.84 1.03
CA LYS A 244 -43.84 -50.83 1.92
C LYS A 244 -43.51 -50.49 3.38
N THR A 245 -42.51 -49.66 3.60
CA THR A 245 -42.06 -49.23 4.94
C THR A 245 -42.46 -47.79 5.28
N ILE A 246 -43.27 -47.14 4.44
CA ILE A 246 -43.67 -45.74 4.62
C ILE A 246 -44.35 -45.46 5.97
N GLU A 247 -45.08 -46.43 6.52
CA GLU A 247 -45.77 -46.32 7.81
C GLU A 247 -44.80 -46.11 8.99
N GLU A 248 -43.54 -46.54 8.85
CA GLU A 248 -42.50 -46.37 9.86
C GLU A 248 -42.01 -44.91 9.95
N HIS A 249 -42.16 -44.12 8.89
CA HIS A 249 -41.67 -42.74 8.82
C HIS A 249 -42.80 -41.72 8.97
N VAL A 250 -42.91 -41.14 10.18
CA VAL A 250 -44.02 -40.27 10.63
C VAL A 250 -44.39 -39.16 9.62
N LEU A 251 -43.42 -38.46 9.04
CA LEU A 251 -43.72 -37.34 8.14
C LEU A 251 -44.19 -37.82 6.77
N PHE A 252 -43.59 -38.88 6.25
CA PHE A 252 -43.96 -39.41 4.93
C PHE A 252 -45.30 -40.13 4.98
N SER A 253 -45.58 -40.90 6.04
CA SER A 253 -46.89 -41.50 6.25
C SER A 253 -47.98 -40.45 6.41
N PHE A 254 -47.73 -39.38 7.19
CA PHE A 254 -48.68 -38.27 7.34
C PHE A 254 -49.00 -37.58 6.01
N TRP A 255 -48.00 -37.35 5.16
CA TRP A 255 -48.21 -36.73 3.87
C TRP A 255 -48.93 -37.65 2.90
N HIS A 256 -48.55 -38.93 2.90
CA HIS A 256 -49.19 -39.96 2.09
C HIS A 256 -50.67 -40.10 2.43
N SER A 257 -51.03 -40.14 3.71
CA SER A 257 -52.43 -40.21 4.15
C SER A 257 -53.19 -38.91 3.86
N SER A 258 -52.59 -37.75 4.15
CA SER A 258 -53.25 -36.44 3.98
C SER A 258 -53.54 -36.11 2.52
N LEU A 259 -52.69 -36.56 1.60
CA LEU A 259 -52.84 -36.34 0.17
C LEU A 259 -53.48 -37.54 -0.55
N LYS A 260 -54.05 -38.50 0.18
CA LYS A 260 -54.74 -39.69 -0.35
C LYS A 260 -53.89 -40.50 -1.33
N GLY A 261 -52.57 -40.56 -1.10
CA GLY A 261 -51.62 -41.26 -1.97
C GLY A 261 -51.37 -40.59 -3.33
N ASP A 262 -51.82 -39.35 -3.54
CA ASP A 262 -51.55 -38.59 -4.77
C ASP A 262 -50.05 -38.26 -4.87
N THR A 263 -49.33 -39.13 -5.57
CA THR A 263 -47.86 -39.10 -5.64
C THR A 263 -47.35 -37.81 -6.29
N ALA A 264 -48.11 -37.22 -7.21
CA ALA A 264 -47.73 -35.96 -7.85
C ALA A 264 -47.74 -34.79 -6.86
N LYS A 265 -48.80 -34.67 -6.06
CA LYS A 265 -48.91 -33.61 -5.03
C LYS A 265 -47.89 -33.79 -3.91
N ILE A 266 -47.67 -35.02 -3.46
CA ILE A 266 -46.69 -35.32 -2.41
C ILE A 266 -45.29 -34.94 -2.90
N THR A 267 -44.93 -35.37 -4.11
CA THR A 267 -43.63 -35.04 -4.73
C THR A 267 -43.46 -33.53 -4.88
N GLN A 268 -44.51 -32.79 -5.26
CA GLN A 268 -44.48 -31.34 -5.35
C GLN A 268 -44.20 -30.67 -3.99
N SER A 269 -44.90 -31.08 -2.94
CA SER A 269 -44.69 -30.55 -1.59
C SER A 269 -43.29 -30.90 -1.04
N LEU A 270 -42.76 -32.09 -1.37
CA LEU A 270 -41.45 -32.54 -0.91
C LEU A 270 -40.37 -31.73 -1.60
N SER A 271 -40.55 -31.53 -2.91
CA SER A 271 -39.67 -30.71 -3.74
C SER A 271 -39.64 -29.27 -3.24
N ALA A 272 -40.80 -28.68 -2.92
CA ALA A 272 -40.87 -27.32 -2.39
C ALA A 272 -40.14 -27.17 -1.05
N SER A 273 -40.31 -28.14 -0.14
CA SER A 273 -39.65 -28.15 1.16
C SER A 273 -38.14 -28.35 1.04
N ALA A 274 -37.71 -29.25 0.16
CA ALA A 274 -36.30 -29.54 -0.11
C ALA A 274 -35.62 -28.32 -0.76
N ASN A 275 -36.29 -27.67 -1.71
CA ASN A 275 -35.81 -26.42 -2.31
C ASN A 275 -35.61 -25.32 -1.26
N LYS A 276 -36.53 -25.19 -0.30
CA LYS A 276 -36.41 -24.22 0.78
C LYS A 276 -35.21 -24.52 1.67
N VAL A 277 -34.96 -25.80 1.99
CA VAL A 277 -33.78 -26.22 2.75
C VAL A 277 -32.49 -25.88 2.01
N ALA A 278 -32.36 -26.25 0.74
CA ALA A 278 -31.17 -25.95 -0.07
C ALA A 278 -30.95 -24.43 -0.24
N THR A 279 -32.03 -23.67 -0.39
CA THR A 279 -31.97 -22.20 -0.50
C THR A 279 -31.52 -21.56 0.81
N ASN A 280 -32.09 -21.98 1.94
CA ASN A 280 -31.68 -21.49 3.26
C ASN A 280 -30.22 -21.84 3.55
N ALA A 281 -29.77 -23.05 3.20
CA ALA A 281 -28.37 -23.44 3.33
C ALA A 281 -27.44 -22.57 2.48
N GLY A 282 -27.84 -22.24 1.25
CA GLY A 282 -27.14 -21.29 0.38
C GLY A 282 -27.08 -19.87 0.96
N GLN A 283 -28.17 -19.39 1.56
CA GLN A 283 -28.23 -18.09 2.22
C GLN A 283 -27.35 -18.02 3.47
N VAL A 284 -27.39 -19.05 4.33
CA VAL A 284 -26.51 -19.14 5.51
C VAL A 284 -25.05 -19.12 5.08
N ALA A 285 -24.69 -19.86 4.04
CA ALA A 285 -23.33 -19.85 3.51
C ALA A 285 -22.90 -18.47 2.98
N ALA A 286 -23.78 -17.79 2.23
CA ALA A 286 -23.50 -16.48 1.69
C ALA A 286 -23.34 -15.41 2.78
N ASN A 287 -24.23 -15.43 3.77
CA ASN A 287 -24.19 -14.51 4.90
C ASN A 287 -22.91 -14.69 5.72
N GLU A 288 -22.55 -15.93 6.03
CA GLU A 288 -21.35 -16.21 6.82
C GLU A 288 -20.06 -15.91 6.04
N THR A 289 -20.03 -16.21 4.74
CA THR A 289 -18.93 -15.81 3.85
C THR A 289 -18.73 -14.29 3.87
N SER A 290 -19.82 -13.53 3.71
CA SER A 290 -19.78 -12.06 3.69
C SER A 290 -19.34 -11.49 5.05
N ARG A 291 -19.89 -12.02 6.14
CA ARG A 291 -19.58 -11.59 7.51
C ARG A 291 -18.12 -11.82 7.86
N LEU A 292 -17.57 -13.00 7.58
CA LEU A 292 -16.18 -13.31 7.89
C LEU A 292 -15.21 -12.61 6.94
N THR A 293 -15.51 -12.55 5.64
CA THR A 293 -14.68 -11.81 4.68
C THR A 293 -14.56 -10.35 5.09
N SER A 294 -15.67 -9.69 5.43
CA SER A 294 -15.64 -8.28 5.86
C SER A 294 -14.88 -8.09 7.18
N THR A 295 -15.08 -8.97 8.16
CA THR A 295 -14.39 -8.92 9.46
C THR A 295 -12.88 -9.06 9.31
N ILE A 296 -12.43 -10.12 8.61
CA ILE A 296 -11.00 -10.40 8.41
C ILE A 296 -10.37 -9.34 7.51
N THR A 297 -11.08 -8.84 6.49
CA THR A 297 -10.59 -7.74 5.66
C THR A 297 -10.37 -6.47 6.48
N ALA A 298 -11.31 -6.11 7.36
CA ALA A 298 -11.17 -4.96 8.23
C ALA A 298 -9.98 -5.12 9.17
N GLU A 299 -9.81 -6.30 9.78
CA GLU A 299 -8.67 -6.63 10.64
C GLU A 299 -7.33 -6.52 9.90
N LYS A 300 -7.20 -7.17 8.74
CA LYS A 300 -5.97 -7.14 7.94
C LYS A 300 -5.65 -5.75 7.39
N THR A 301 -6.68 -4.97 7.07
CA THR A 301 -6.51 -3.57 6.65
C THR A 301 -6.04 -2.72 7.83
N ALA A 302 -6.60 -2.92 9.02
CA ALA A 302 -6.17 -2.22 10.24
C ALA A 302 -4.74 -2.59 10.64
N GLU A 303 -4.34 -3.86 10.53
CA GLU A 303 -2.96 -4.30 10.75
C GLU A 303 -2.00 -3.60 9.77
N ALA A 304 -2.32 -3.60 8.47
CA ALA A 304 -1.49 -3.03 7.41
C ALA A 304 -1.37 -1.50 7.48
N THR A 305 -2.39 -0.82 8.00
CA THR A 305 -2.44 0.65 8.17
C THR A 305 -2.07 1.11 9.57
N SER A 306 -1.74 0.19 10.48
CA SER A 306 -1.37 0.53 11.85
C SER A 306 -0.14 1.44 11.88
N VAL A 307 -0.15 2.40 12.81
CA VAL A 307 1.00 3.27 13.10
C VAL A 307 2.26 2.43 13.32
N SER A 308 2.16 1.34 14.09
CA SER A 308 3.26 0.40 14.27
C SER A 308 3.79 -0.19 12.96
N ALA A 309 2.93 -0.64 12.04
CA ALA A 309 3.38 -1.23 10.77
C ALA A 309 4.04 -0.18 9.86
N ILE A 310 3.47 1.02 9.79
CA ILE A 310 3.99 2.12 8.96
C ILE A 310 5.34 2.61 9.50
N PHE A 311 5.44 2.83 10.82
CA PHE A 311 6.66 3.34 11.46
C PHE A 311 7.70 2.27 11.78
N SER A 312 7.42 0.98 11.58
CA SER A 312 8.43 -0.08 11.63
C SER A 312 9.14 -0.28 10.30
N ASN A 313 8.66 0.34 9.22
CA ASN A 313 9.29 0.20 7.92
C ASN A 313 10.58 1.05 7.87
N PRO A 314 11.75 0.42 7.64
CA PRO A 314 13.03 1.14 7.62
C PRO A 314 13.09 2.22 6.52
N ILE A 315 12.37 2.04 5.41
CA ILE A 315 12.28 3.04 4.33
C ILE A 315 11.54 4.29 4.83
N VAL A 316 10.42 4.10 5.54
CA VAL A 316 9.61 5.20 6.09
C VAL A 316 10.38 5.94 7.17
N ILE A 317 11.04 5.21 8.09
CA ILE A 317 11.91 5.80 9.11
C ILE A 317 13.02 6.62 8.46
N SER A 318 13.70 6.07 7.45
CA SER A 318 14.77 6.77 6.73
C SER A 318 14.27 8.06 6.08
N PHE A 319 13.09 8.06 5.48
CA PHE A 319 12.48 9.26 4.89
C PHE A 319 12.17 10.34 5.94
N ILE A 320 11.58 9.94 7.07
CA ILE A 320 11.27 10.87 8.18
C ILE A 320 12.55 11.54 8.68
N VAL A 321 13.64 10.78 8.85
CA VAL A 321 14.94 11.32 9.26
C VAL A 321 15.45 12.36 8.25
N VAL A 322 15.37 12.08 6.95
CA VAL A 322 15.79 13.02 5.90
C VAL A 322 14.95 14.30 5.94
N VAL A 323 13.62 14.19 6.09
CA VAL A 323 12.73 15.36 6.19
C VAL A 323 13.06 16.21 7.42
N ILE A 324 13.32 15.59 8.57
CA ILE A 324 13.73 16.30 9.80
C ILE A 324 15.03 17.07 9.57
N ILE A 325 16.03 16.46 8.92
CA ILE A 325 17.30 17.13 8.59
C ILE A 325 17.05 18.35 7.70
N VAL A 326 16.22 18.23 6.66
CA VAL A 326 15.89 19.34 5.75
C VAL A 326 15.18 20.47 6.51
N ILE A 327 14.25 20.16 7.41
CA ILE A 327 13.54 21.16 8.23
C ILE A 327 14.52 21.90 9.16
N ILE A 328 15.43 21.19 9.82
CA ILE A 328 16.46 21.79 10.68
C ILE A 328 17.33 22.76 9.87
N LEU A 329 17.80 22.33 8.69
CA LEU A 329 18.59 23.18 7.79
C LEU A 329 17.81 24.44 7.35
N LEU A 330 16.51 24.30 7.07
CA LEU A 330 15.64 25.40 6.70
C LEU A 330 15.46 26.41 7.86
N ILE A 331 15.25 25.93 9.09
CA ILE A 331 15.16 26.77 10.29
C ILE A 331 16.47 27.54 10.50
N ILE A 332 17.62 26.86 10.45
CA ILE A 332 18.94 27.49 10.57
C ILE A 332 19.13 28.56 9.49
N TYR A 333 18.78 28.25 8.24
CA TYR A 333 18.84 29.19 7.12
C TYR A 333 17.97 30.43 7.37
N LEU A 334 16.73 30.27 7.84
CA LEU A 334 15.84 31.38 8.15
C LEU A 334 16.39 32.28 9.28
N ILE A 335 16.96 31.69 10.34
CA ILE A 335 17.61 32.44 11.43
C ILE A 335 18.79 33.25 10.88
N LEU A 336 19.66 32.63 10.09
CA LEU A 336 20.81 33.31 9.49
C LEU A 336 20.38 34.43 8.54
N ARG A 337 19.34 34.19 7.73
CA ARG A 337 18.77 35.20 6.82
C ARG A 337 18.19 36.38 7.60
N TYR A 338 17.47 36.12 8.68
CA TYR A 338 16.93 37.15 9.57
C TYR A 338 18.05 38.00 10.18
N ARG A 339 19.11 37.37 10.72
CA ARG A 339 20.27 38.09 11.28
C ARG A 339 20.98 38.95 10.24
N ARG A 340 21.16 38.45 9.00
CA ARG A 340 21.74 39.23 7.90
C ARG A 340 20.90 40.46 7.56
N LYS A 341 19.57 40.32 7.43
CA LYS A 341 18.67 41.45 7.18
C LYS A 341 18.74 42.50 8.30
N LYS A 342 18.75 42.07 9.57
CA LYS A 342 18.88 42.99 10.72
C LYS A 342 20.21 43.75 10.69
N LYS A 343 21.32 43.08 10.36
CA LYS A 343 22.64 43.71 10.23
C LYS A 343 22.67 44.75 9.10
N MET A 344 22.06 44.47 7.95
CA MET A 344 22.01 45.43 6.84
C MET A 344 21.14 46.65 7.16
N LYS A 345 19.99 46.48 7.82
CA LYS A 345 19.17 47.61 8.29
C LYS A 345 19.94 48.53 9.24
N LYS A 346 20.67 47.96 10.22
CA LYS A 346 21.53 48.74 11.12
C LYS A 346 22.61 49.52 10.38
N LYS A 347 23.31 48.87 9.42
CA LYS A 347 24.31 49.56 8.59
C LYS A 347 23.74 50.75 7.82
N LEU A 348 22.53 50.60 7.28
CA LEU A 348 21.86 51.66 6.54
C LEU A 348 21.53 52.87 7.42
N GLN A 349 21.14 52.63 8.68
CA GLN A 349 20.92 53.69 9.67
C GLN A 349 22.23 54.42 10.03
N TYR A 350 23.33 53.71 10.25
CA TYR A 350 24.63 54.33 10.51
C TYR A 350 25.14 55.18 9.34
N ILE A 351 24.92 54.75 8.09
CA ILE A 351 25.31 55.54 6.90
C ILE A 351 24.49 56.82 6.79
N LYS A 352 23.22 56.81 7.18
CA LYS A 352 22.38 58.02 7.19
C LYS A 352 22.88 59.05 8.22
N LEU A 353 23.20 58.60 9.44
CA LEU A 353 23.70 59.47 10.51
C LEU A 353 25.08 60.09 10.24
N LEU A 354 25.86 59.55 9.31
CA LEU A 354 27.18 60.07 8.94
C LEU A 354 27.14 61.08 7.77
N LYS A 355 25.97 61.26 7.14
CA LYS A 355 25.78 62.18 6.02
C LYS A 355 25.10 63.50 6.42
N GLU A 356 24.45 63.52 7.57
CA GLU A 356 24.11 64.74 8.32
C GLU A 356 25.35 65.17 9.11
#